data_AF-A0A9W4QXH8-F1
#
_entry.id   AF-A0A9W4QXH8-F1
#
_cell.length_a   1.000
_cell.length_b   1.000
_cell.length_c   1.000
_cell.angle_alpha   90.00
_cell.angle_beta   90.00
_cell.angle_gamma   90.00
#
_symmetry.space_group_name_H-M   'P 1'
#
loop_
_entity.id
_entity.type
_entity.pdbx_description
1 polymer ?
#
loop_
_entity_poly.entity_id
_entity_poly.type
_entity_poly.pdbx_seq_one_letter_code
_entity_poly.pdbx_strand_id
1 'polypeptide(L)'
;MQIMLKVNDGDIPSQLSDVPQTFKQQEIVIVGEQSYLFADYVGNKQLISDFDVDTFLTQRNEDATLKRVVIDNVSGQLMGYVNQDNEFTVPQQSNDVIATSQLAIPDSKFKIPFKRIDTGRIQLMPAQVVDGELSIPLKFETNGIWIVNKALFNADFSDAPFELPEYRFSVI
;
A
#
# COMPACT_ATOMS: atom_id res chain seq x y z
N MET A 1 -5.26 -12.58 27.49
CA MET A 1 -4.45 -11.34 27.53
C MET A 1 -3.49 -11.40 26.37
N GLN A 2 -3.41 -10.36 25.55
CA GLN A 2 -2.41 -10.32 24.48
C GLN A 2 -1.03 -10.07 25.08
N ILE A 3 -0.02 -10.78 24.59
CA ILE A 3 1.34 -10.69 25.09
C ILE A 3 2.34 -10.68 23.92
N MET A 4 3.45 -9.99 24.12
CA MET A 4 4.62 -10.06 23.25
C MET A 4 5.81 -10.53 24.06
N LEU A 5 6.34 -11.70 23.71
CA LEU A 5 7.52 -12.27 24.36
C LEU A 5 8.68 -12.29 23.36
N LYS A 6 9.83 -11.78 23.76
CA LYS A 6 11.01 -11.76 22.89
C LYS A 6 11.48 -13.18 22.62
N VAL A 7 11.70 -13.49 21.34
CA VAL A 7 12.30 -14.76 20.93
C VAL A 7 13.81 -14.61 21.04
N ASN A 8 14.42 -15.29 22.01
CA ASN A 8 15.87 -15.31 22.17
C ASN A 8 16.46 -16.54 21.47
N ASP A 9 17.44 -16.34 20.60
CA ASP A 9 18.32 -17.40 20.13
C ASP A 9 19.41 -17.65 21.20
N GLY A 10 19.27 -18.71 22.01
CA GLY A 10 20.32 -19.16 22.96
C GLY A 10 19.85 -19.43 24.41
N ASP A 11 20.79 -19.83 25.27
CA ASP A 11 20.64 -20.36 26.66
C ASP A 11 20.03 -19.39 27.72
N ILE A 12 19.28 -18.38 27.30
CA ILE A 12 18.52 -17.53 28.24
C ILE A 12 17.26 -18.31 28.64
N PRO A 13 16.94 -18.45 29.94
CA PRO A 13 15.72 -19.12 30.37
C PRO A 13 14.52 -18.43 29.71
N SER A 14 13.72 -19.18 28.95
CA SER A 14 12.54 -18.61 28.33
C SER A 14 11.55 -18.19 29.42
N GLN A 15 10.95 -17.01 29.28
CA GLN A 15 9.75 -16.66 30.05
C GLN A 15 8.53 -17.49 29.63
N LEU A 16 8.67 -18.28 28.55
CA LEU A 16 7.65 -19.16 28.04
C LEU A 16 7.36 -20.23 29.09
N SER A 17 6.12 -20.27 29.57
CA SER A 17 5.66 -21.40 30.37
C SER A 17 5.82 -22.67 29.52
N ASP A 18 6.37 -23.75 30.09
CA ASP A 18 6.57 -25.07 29.45
C ASP A 18 5.28 -25.76 28.95
N VAL A 19 4.17 -25.03 28.86
CA VAL A 19 2.86 -25.50 28.42
C VAL A 19 2.42 -24.65 27.21
N PRO A 20 2.87 -25.00 25.99
CA PRO A 20 2.55 -24.27 24.75
C PRO A 20 1.05 -24.05 24.52
N GLN A 21 0.20 -24.92 25.08
CA GLN A 21 -1.26 -24.83 24.99
C GLN A 21 -1.86 -23.58 25.64
N THR A 22 -1.09 -22.87 26.47
CA THR A 22 -1.55 -21.63 27.13
C THR A 22 -1.43 -20.38 26.25
N PHE A 23 -0.85 -20.51 25.06
CA PHE A 23 -0.73 -19.45 24.05
C PHE A 23 -1.58 -19.80 22.83
N LYS A 24 -2.58 -18.96 22.51
CA LYS A 24 -3.45 -19.09 21.34
C LYS A 24 -3.11 -18.00 20.33
N GLN A 25 -3.55 -18.17 19.07
CA GLN A 25 -3.36 -17.19 18.00
C GLN A 25 -1.91 -16.69 17.90
N GLN A 26 -0.97 -17.64 17.84
CA GLN A 26 0.45 -17.36 17.88
C GLN A 26 0.95 -16.85 16.53
N GLU A 27 1.74 -15.78 16.56
CA GLU A 27 2.39 -15.19 15.40
C GLU A 27 3.81 -14.75 15.80
N ILE A 28 4.80 -15.02 14.93
CA ILE A 28 6.12 -14.42 15.09
C ILE A 28 6.12 -13.10 14.34
N VAL A 29 6.36 -12.01 15.04
CA VAL A 29 6.37 -10.65 14.51
C VAL A 29 7.74 -10.03 14.71
N ILE A 30 8.15 -9.17 13.77
CA ILE A 30 9.44 -8.47 13.83
C ILE A 30 9.16 -7.03 14.22
N VAL A 31 9.80 -6.56 15.28
CA VAL A 31 9.75 -5.15 15.71
C VAL A 31 11.18 -4.63 15.78
N GLY A 32 11.52 -3.70 14.90
CA GLY A 32 12.90 -3.30 14.66
C GLY A 32 13.72 -4.47 14.08
N GLU A 33 14.79 -4.86 14.77
CA GLU A 33 15.65 -6.01 14.38
C GLU A 33 15.39 -7.26 15.26
N GLN A 34 14.33 -7.25 16.06
CA GLN A 34 14.07 -8.30 17.05
C GLN A 34 12.78 -9.05 16.74
N SER A 35 12.82 -10.37 16.94
CA SER A 35 11.68 -11.26 16.80
C SER A 35 10.92 -11.40 18.12
N TYR A 36 9.60 -11.33 18.06
CA TYR A 36 8.71 -11.51 19.20
C TYR A 36 7.62 -12.53 18.87
N LEU A 37 7.22 -13.32 19.85
CA LEU A 37 5.99 -14.10 19.83
C LEU A 37 4.84 -13.20 20.28
N PHE A 38 3.94 -12.86 19.36
CA PHE A 38 2.65 -12.27 19.67
C PHE A 38 1.60 -13.37 19.83
N ALA A 39 0.87 -13.36 20.95
CA ALA A 39 -0.12 -14.40 21.23
C ALA A 39 -1.20 -13.96 22.23
N ASP A 40 -2.32 -14.68 22.20
CA ASP A 40 -3.34 -14.67 23.25
C ASP A 40 -2.96 -15.63 24.38
N TYR A 41 -2.45 -15.08 25.48
CA TYR A 41 -2.18 -15.86 26.68
C TYR A 41 -3.45 -16.10 27.50
N VAL A 42 -3.73 -17.38 27.79
CA VAL A 42 -4.88 -17.87 28.57
C VAL A 42 -4.49 -18.64 29.84
N GLY A 43 -3.20 -18.64 30.19
CA GLY A 43 -2.73 -19.30 31.40
C GLY A 43 -2.96 -18.47 32.66
N ASN A 44 -2.70 -19.10 33.80
CA ASN A 44 -2.99 -18.52 35.12
C ASN A 44 -1.77 -17.81 35.74
N LYS A 45 -0.59 -17.88 35.11
CA LYS A 45 0.61 -17.19 35.59
C LYS A 45 0.58 -15.75 35.11
N GLN A 46 0.99 -14.83 35.97
CA GLN A 46 1.20 -13.45 35.52
C GLN A 46 2.46 -13.40 34.66
N LEU A 47 2.30 -13.03 33.40
CA LEU A 47 3.39 -12.78 32.46
C LEU A 47 3.45 -11.28 32.16
N ILE A 48 4.65 -10.76 31.92
CA ILE A 48 4.89 -9.37 31.54
C ILE A 48 5.36 -9.41 30.08
N SER A 49 4.78 -8.57 29.23
CA SER A 49 5.25 -8.45 27.85
C SER A 49 6.65 -7.83 27.81
N ASP A 50 7.52 -8.39 26.97
CA ASP A 50 8.85 -7.82 26.68
C ASP A 50 8.75 -6.61 25.71
N PHE A 51 7.57 -6.38 25.13
CA PHE A 51 7.24 -5.21 24.31
C PHE A 51 5.84 -4.68 24.64
N ASP A 52 5.63 -3.38 24.49
CA ASP A 52 4.34 -2.73 24.71
C ASP A 52 3.31 -3.17 23.64
N VAL A 53 2.32 -3.95 24.10
CA VAL A 53 1.32 -4.56 23.22
C VAL A 53 0.42 -3.51 22.57
N ASP A 54 0.05 -2.45 23.30
CA ASP A 54 -0.84 -1.40 22.77
C ASP A 54 -0.12 -0.58 21.70
N THR A 55 1.18 -0.31 21.90
CA THR A 55 2.05 0.34 20.91
C THR A 55 2.16 -0.52 19.65
N PHE A 56 2.43 -1.82 19.80
CA PHE A 56 2.50 -2.75 18.67
C PHE A 56 1.17 -2.80 17.90
N LEU A 57 0.04 -2.93 18.60
CA LEU A 57 -1.28 -2.96 17.98
C LEU A 57 -1.61 -1.64 17.28
N THR A 58 -1.22 -0.50 17.85
CA THR A 58 -1.40 0.81 17.23
C THR A 58 -0.61 0.91 15.92
N GLN A 59 0.68 0.56 15.94
CA GLN A 59 1.54 0.55 14.74
C GLN A 59 0.98 -0.40 13.67
N ARG A 60 0.60 -1.63 14.07
CA ARG A 60 0.01 -2.63 13.18
C ARG A 60 -1.30 -2.15 12.55
N ASN A 61 -2.14 -1.43 13.30
CA ASN A 61 -3.40 -0.90 12.80
C ASN A 61 -3.21 0.32 11.90
N GLU A 62 -2.20 1.16 12.16
CA GLU A 62 -1.80 2.24 11.26
C GLU A 62 -1.33 1.69 9.91
N ASP A 63 -0.50 0.64 9.92
CA ASP A 63 -0.07 -0.05 8.71
C ASP A 63 -1.22 -0.75 7.98
N ALA A 64 -2.25 -1.20 8.70
CA ALA A 64 -3.45 -1.81 8.13
C ALA A 64 -4.43 -0.78 7.53
N THR A 65 -4.28 0.51 7.82
CA THR A 65 -5.18 1.55 7.29
C THR A 65 -4.77 1.91 5.87
N LEU A 66 -5.66 1.65 4.90
CA LEU A 66 -5.39 1.94 3.50
C LEU A 66 -5.04 3.42 3.28
N LYS A 67 -3.91 3.67 2.63
CA LYS A 67 -3.47 5.01 2.26
C LYS A 67 -4.27 5.48 1.06
N ARG A 68 -5.11 6.50 1.26
CA ARG A 68 -5.92 7.06 0.18
C ARG A 68 -5.03 7.79 -0.81
N VAL A 69 -5.16 7.42 -2.08
CA VAL A 69 -4.52 8.10 -3.22
C VAL A 69 -5.59 8.91 -3.94
N VAL A 70 -5.31 10.18 -4.20
CA VAL A 70 -6.17 11.08 -4.98
C VAL A 70 -5.29 11.75 -6.03
N ILE A 71 -5.62 11.58 -7.31
CA ILE A 71 -4.93 12.32 -8.38
C ILE A 71 -5.38 13.78 -8.27
N ASP A 72 -4.48 14.63 -7.81
CA ASP A 72 -4.73 16.05 -7.52
C ASP A 72 -4.72 16.89 -8.81
N ASN A 73 -3.87 16.51 -9.77
CA ASN A 73 -3.72 17.22 -11.03
C ASN A 73 -3.29 16.28 -12.16
N VAL A 74 -3.69 16.62 -13.39
CA VAL A 74 -3.19 16.01 -14.62
C VAL A 74 -2.77 17.13 -15.57
N SER A 75 -1.47 17.28 -15.82
CA SER A 75 -0.96 18.25 -16.79
C SER A 75 -1.18 17.78 -18.23
N GLY A 76 -1.00 18.67 -19.21
CA GLY A 76 -1.02 18.29 -20.63
C GLY A 76 -2.37 17.83 -21.17
N GLN A 77 -3.47 18.07 -20.44
CA GLN A 77 -4.83 17.80 -20.91
C GLN A 77 -5.19 18.62 -22.16
N LEU A 78 -6.11 18.09 -22.96
CA LEU A 78 -6.64 18.82 -24.13
C LEU A 78 -7.72 19.80 -23.72
N MET A 79 -7.55 21.05 -24.16
CA MET A 79 -8.51 22.13 -23.93
C MET A 79 -9.78 21.94 -24.76
N GLY A 80 -10.91 22.40 -24.24
CA GLY A 80 -12.20 22.39 -24.95
C GLY A 80 -13.01 21.10 -24.83
N TYR A 81 -12.50 20.10 -24.11
CA TYR A 81 -13.24 18.89 -23.75
C TYR A 81 -13.91 19.05 -22.38
N VAL A 82 -15.10 18.46 -22.23
CA VAL A 82 -15.82 18.40 -20.96
C VAL A 82 -15.35 17.17 -20.20
N ASN A 83 -14.63 17.39 -19.12
CA ASN A 83 -14.15 16.36 -18.20
C ASN A 83 -15.06 16.33 -16.95
N GLN A 84 -15.44 15.14 -16.48
CA GLN A 84 -16.13 14.95 -15.20
C GLN A 84 -15.12 14.68 -14.06
N ASP A 85 -15.62 14.50 -12.84
CA ASP A 85 -14.79 14.05 -11.72
C ASP A 85 -14.07 12.75 -12.07
N ASN A 86 -12.75 12.72 -11.87
CA ASN A 86 -11.86 11.60 -12.18
C ASN A 86 -11.78 11.22 -13.68
N GLU A 87 -12.27 12.06 -14.59
CA GLU A 87 -12.13 11.85 -16.02
C GLU A 87 -11.22 12.90 -16.65
N PHE A 88 -10.35 12.49 -17.57
CA PHE A 88 -9.42 13.39 -18.24
C PHE A 88 -9.35 13.09 -19.73
N THR A 89 -9.32 14.13 -20.55
CA THR A 89 -9.07 14.02 -22.00
C THR A 89 -7.64 14.47 -22.30
N VAL A 90 -6.83 13.57 -22.86
CA VAL A 90 -5.37 13.75 -23.01
C VAL A 90 -4.90 13.34 -24.41
N PRO A 91 -3.83 13.94 -24.94
CA PRO A 91 -3.27 13.54 -26.22
C PRO A 91 -2.56 12.19 -26.14
N GLN A 92 -2.68 11.39 -27.20
CA GLN A 92 -1.89 10.18 -27.39
C GLN A 92 -0.38 10.49 -27.48
N GLN A 93 0.46 9.60 -26.95
CA GLN A 93 1.94 9.64 -27.07
C GLN A 93 2.62 10.93 -26.62
N SER A 94 1.97 11.77 -25.82
CA SER A 94 2.57 13.00 -25.29
C SER A 94 3.47 12.74 -24.09
N ASN A 95 4.55 13.52 -23.97
CA ASN A 95 5.41 13.55 -22.79
C ASN A 95 4.95 14.61 -21.76
N ASP A 96 3.98 15.46 -22.12
CA ASP A 96 3.53 16.59 -21.29
C ASP A 96 2.39 16.20 -20.34
N VAL A 97 1.86 14.98 -20.50
CA VAL A 97 0.77 14.45 -19.68
C VAL A 97 1.35 13.77 -18.45
N ILE A 98 1.19 14.40 -17.29
CA ILE A 98 1.71 13.91 -16.02
C ILE A 98 0.58 14.00 -14.99
N ALA A 99 0.24 12.87 -14.38
CA ALA A 99 -0.65 12.84 -13.23
C ALA A 99 0.16 12.97 -11.94
N THR A 100 -0.27 13.85 -11.04
CA THR A 100 0.37 14.09 -9.74
C THR A 100 -0.61 13.88 -8.59
N SER A 101 -0.08 13.43 -7.45
CA SER A 101 -0.85 13.15 -6.24
C SER A 101 0.01 13.32 -5.01
N GLN A 102 -0.55 13.79 -3.90
CA GLN A 102 0.10 13.70 -2.59
C GLN A 102 -0.02 12.29 -2.03
N LEU A 103 1.13 11.64 -1.80
CA LEU A 103 1.22 10.29 -1.28
C LEU A 103 2.38 10.19 -0.27
N ALA A 104 2.04 10.26 1.02
CA ALA A 104 2.98 10.20 2.13
C ALA A 104 3.54 8.78 2.36
N ILE A 105 4.32 8.29 1.40
CA ILE A 105 5.13 7.08 1.49
C ILE A 105 6.60 7.43 1.29
N PRO A 106 7.55 6.57 1.70
CA PRO A 106 8.95 6.76 1.40
C PRO A 106 9.21 6.88 -0.11
N ASP A 107 10.24 7.63 -0.45
CA ASP A 107 10.72 7.78 -1.82
C ASP A 107 10.90 6.42 -2.48
N SER A 108 10.22 6.25 -3.62
CA SER A 108 10.13 4.96 -4.26
C SER A 108 9.80 5.11 -5.75
N LYS A 109 10.10 4.06 -6.51
CA LYS A 109 9.74 3.93 -7.92
C LYS A 109 9.01 2.62 -8.12
N PHE A 110 7.91 2.67 -8.84
CA PHE A 110 7.08 1.51 -9.14
C PHE A 110 6.38 1.70 -10.47
N LYS A 111 5.71 0.65 -10.96
CA LYS A 111 4.93 0.69 -12.19
C LYS A 111 3.45 0.68 -11.85
N ILE A 112 2.65 1.42 -12.60
CA ILE A 112 1.20 1.46 -12.44
C ILE A 112 0.56 0.93 -13.71
N PRO A 113 -0.16 -0.20 -13.67
CA PRO A 113 -0.93 -0.70 -14.79
C PRO A 113 -2.13 0.21 -15.11
N PHE A 114 -2.26 0.58 -16.38
CA PHE A 114 -3.46 1.20 -16.95
C PHE A 114 -4.10 0.21 -17.91
N LYS A 115 -5.43 0.07 -17.81
CA LYS A 115 -6.20 -0.88 -18.63
C LYS A 115 -7.04 -0.16 -19.66
N ARG A 116 -6.92 -0.56 -20.92
CA ARG A 116 -7.80 -0.12 -22.00
C ARG A 116 -9.13 -0.85 -21.89
N ILE A 117 -10.26 -0.13 -21.89
CA ILE A 117 -11.58 -0.71 -21.57
C ILE A 117 -12.07 -1.68 -22.65
N ASP A 118 -11.90 -1.33 -23.92
CA ASP A 118 -12.45 -2.08 -25.07
C ASP A 118 -11.74 -3.42 -25.33
N THR A 119 -10.43 -3.47 -25.09
CA THR A 119 -9.55 -4.60 -25.43
C THR A 119 -9.01 -5.31 -24.19
N GLY A 120 -9.09 -4.69 -23.02
CA GLY A 120 -8.46 -5.17 -21.80
C GLY A 120 -6.93 -5.06 -21.79
N ARG A 121 -6.33 -4.45 -22.81
CA ARG A 121 -4.87 -4.28 -22.91
C ARG A 121 -4.34 -3.52 -21.70
N ILE A 122 -3.25 -4.00 -21.12
CA ILE A 122 -2.54 -3.33 -20.04
C ILE A 122 -1.32 -2.59 -20.61
N GLN A 123 -1.14 -1.35 -20.18
CA GLN A 123 0.08 -0.59 -20.37
C GLN A 123 0.63 -0.21 -18.99
N LEU A 124 1.93 -0.42 -18.78
CA LEU A 124 2.59 -0.10 -17.52
C LEU A 124 3.19 1.30 -17.60
N MET A 125 2.78 2.19 -16.70
CA MET A 125 3.35 3.53 -16.59
C MET A 125 4.39 3.57 -15.47
N PRO A 126 5.58 4.18 -15.68
CA PRO A 126 6.51 4.40 -14.59
C PRO A 126 5.92 5.44 -13.63
N ALA A 127 6.07 5.21 -12.33
CA ALA A 127 5.65 6.12 -11.28
C ALA A 127 6.79 6.30 -10.29
N GLN A 128 6.85 7.49 -9.69
CA GLN A 128 7.81 7.78 -8.63
C GLN A 128 7.14 8.62 -7.54
N VAL A 129 7.53 8.36 -6.30
CA VAL A 129 7.27 9.24 -5.16
C VAL A 129 8.59 9.87 -4.76
N VAL A 130 8.62 11.19 -4.65
CA VAL A 130 9.75 11.97 -4.13
C VAL A 130 9.20 13.01 -3.18
N ASP A 131 9.70 13.04 -1.95
CA ASP A 131 9.28 13.98 -0.90
C ASP A 131 7.75 13.98 -0.66
N GLY A 132 7.12 12.80 -0.80
CA GLY A 132 5.68 12.61 -0.63
C GLY A 132 4.82 13.02 -1.84
N GLU A 133 5.42 13.41 -2.97
CA GLU A 133 4.70 13.71 -4.21
C GLU A 133 4.85 12.54 -5.20
N LEU A 134 3.72 11.91 -5.54
CA LEU A 134 3.61 10.93 -6.61
C LEU A 134 3.52 11.64 -7.97
N SER A 135 4.33 11.20 -8.93
CA SER A 135 4.29 11.64 -10.33
C SER A 135 4.24 10.44 -11.28
N ILE A 136 3.31 10.48 -12.24
CA ILE A 136 3.07 9.41 -13.22
C ILE A 136 3.03 10.03 -14.63
N PRO A 137 4.08 9.87 -15.46
CA PRO A 137 4.03 10.22 -16.87
C PRO A 137 3.08 9.29 -17.64
N LEU A 138 2.05 9.85 -18.26
CA LEU A 138 0.96 9.12 -18.91
C LEU A 138 1.12 9.10 -20.43
N LYS A 139 2.14 8.40 -20.91
CA LYS A 139 2.42 8.30 -22.35
C LYS A 139 1.67 7.12 -22.99
N PHE A 140 0.37 7.28 -23.24
CA PHE A 140 -0.45 6.23 -23.84
C PHE A 140 -0.02 5.90 -25.28
N GLU A 141 0.19 4.62 -25.57
CA GLU A 141 0.65 4.18 -26.90
C GLU A 141 -0.44 4.25 -27.98
N THR A 142 -1.70 4.08 -27.58
CA THR A 142 -2.86 4.04 -28.47
C THR A 142 -4.01 4.89 -27.93
N ASN A 143 -4.78 5.50 -28.82
CA ASN A 143 -6.05 6.13 -28.49
C ASN A 143 -7.07 5.15 -27.85
N GLY A 144 -8.15 5.71 -27.33
CA GLY A 144 -9.23 4.97 -26.67
C GLY A 144 -9.37 5.35 -25.20
N ILE A 145 -10.19 4.58 -24.48
CA ILE A 145 -10.47 4.85 -23.07
C ILE A 145 -9.63 3.91 -22.20
N TRP A 146 -8.85 4.51 -21.31
CA TRP A 146 -8.00 3.84 -20.35
C TRP A 146 -8.48 4.12 -18.92
N ILE A 147 -8.26 3.15 -18.02
CA ILE A 147 -8.58 3.29 -16.60
C ILE A 147 -7.43 2.87 -15.71
N VAL A 148 -7.39 3.47 -14.53
CA VAL A 148 -6.64 2.97 -13.37
C VAL A 148 -7.57 2.99 -12.16
N ASN A 149 -7.51 1.97 -11.32
CA ASN A 149 -8.32 1.85 -10.11
C ASN A 149 -7.51 1.14 -9.02
N LYS A 150 -8.09 1.00 -7.83
CA LYS A 150 -7.46 0.32 -6.68
C LYS A 150 -6.77 -1.00 -7.04
N ALA A 151 -7.44 -1.88 -7.78
CA ALA A 151 -6.89 -3.21 -8.09
C ALA A 151 -5.64 -3.11 -8.97
N LEU A 152 -5.66 -2.21 -9.96
CA LEU A 152 -4.52 -1.99 -10.84
C LEU A 152 -3.37 -1.30 -10.08
N PHE A 153 -3.65 -0.26 -9.30
CA PHE A 153 -2.64 0.50 -8.56
C PHE A 153 -1.90 -0.36 -7.53
N ASN A 154 -2.59 -1.31 -6.91
CA ASN A 154 -2.02 -2.23 -5.94
C ASN A 154 -1.42 -3.52 -6.56
N ALA A 155 -1.39 -3.66 -7.89
CA ALA A 155 -1.09 -4.95 -8.54
C ALA A 155 0.29 -5.55 -8.20
N ASP A 156 1.26 -4.70 -7.86
CA ASP A 156 2.61 -5.14 -7.47
C ASP A 156 2.81 -5.22 -5.93
N PHE A 157 1.78 -4.93 -5.13
CA PHE A 157 1.87 -4.92 -3.68
C PHE A 157 1.12 -6.12 -3.10
N SER A 158 1.76 -6.86 -2.19
CA SER A 158 1.16 -8.03 -1.51
C SER A 158 -0.08 -7.68 -0.70
N ASP A 159 -0.03 -6.55 0.01
CA ASP A 159 -1.02 -6.21 1.04
C ASP A 159 -2.00 -5.11 0.59
N ALA A 160 -1.96 -4.76 -0.70
CA ALA A 160 -2.79 -3.73 -1.33
C ALA A 160 -2.98 -2.45 -0.48
N PRO A 161 -1.89 -1.75 -0.13
CA PRO A 161 -1.88 -0.70 0.89
C PRO A 161 -2.61 0.58 0.48
N PHE A 162 -3.08 0.70 -0.77
CA PHE A 162 -3.66 1.93 -1.30
C PHE A 162 -5.17 1.82 -1.56
N GLU A 163 -5.88 2.91 -1.29
CA GLU A 163 -7.27 3.11 -1.72
C GLU A 163 -7.30 4.16 -2.83
N LEU A 164 -7.83 3.82 -4.01
CA LEU A 164 -7.85 4.70 -5.19
C LEU A 164 -9.21 4.56 -5.91
N PRO A 165 -9.97 5.66 -6.12
CA PRO A 165 -11.16 5.61 -6.98
C PRO A 165 -10.76 5.30 -8.42
N GLU A 166 -11.73 4.89 -9.25
CA GLU A 166 -11.44 4.70 -10.67
C GLU A 166 -11.24 6.06 -11.36
N TYR A 167 -10.14 6.19 -12.09
CA TYR A 167 -9.85 7.31 -12.97
C TYR A 167 -9.93 6.87 -14.42
N ARG A 168 -10.54 7.71 -15.27
CA ARG A 168 -10.74 7.46 -16.70
C ARG A 168 -9.94 8.46 -17.53
N PHE A 169 -9.24 7.94 -18.54
CA PHE A 169 -8.46 8.73 -19.49
C PHE A 169 -8.98 8.48 -20.90
N SER A 170 -9.60 9.49 -21.49
CA SER A 170 -9.99 9.54 -22.89
C SER A 170 -8.79 10.02 -23.71
N VAL A 171 -8.14 9.09 -24.41
CA VAL A 171 -6.92 9.35 -25.17
C VAL A 171 -7.27 9.52 -26.64
N ILE A 172 -6.88 10.64 -27.24
CA ILE A 172 -7.16 10.99 -28.64
C ILE A 172 -5.92 11.44 -29.40
#